data_AF-A0A7V3XD63-F1
#
_entry.id   AF-A0A7V3XD63-F1
#
_cell.length_a   1.000
_cell.length_b   1.000
_cell.length_c   1.000
_cell.angle_alpha   90.00
_cell.angle_beta   90.00
_cell.angle_gamma   90.00
#
_symmetry.space_group_name_H-M   'P 1'
#
loop_
_entity.id
_entity.type
_entity.pdbx_description
1 polymer ?
#
loop_
_entity_poly.entity_id
_entity_poly.type
_entity_poly.pdbx_seq_one_letter_code
_entity_poly.pdbx_strand_id
1 'polypeptide(L)'
;MHTDGLAGYIGAIVKVFCLSRHLGCLFHHQQGVSRYVRKYLGGLKQPEAEEVKKKRKQVVQTKDPRTVIRRLKRLEADEAKHHWGIGSWLATTWKNLDRLLPALSGNKYATTTNKIGRFFRTFKRFYKTRGGFHSVLSDKRKLILFLVVYLLTQSQSFQAANMNAHFEPARIVHFFS
;
A
#
# COMPACT_ATOMS: atom_id res chain seq x y z
N MET A 1 5.54 -10.01 10.10
CA MET A 1 4.89 -10.23 8.79
C MET A 1 3.85 -9.12 8.53
N HIS A 2 3.80 -8.53 7.33
CA HIS A 2 2.81 -7.48 7.00
C HIS A 2 1.65 -8.04 6.18
N THR A 3 0.41 -7.87 6.64
CA THR A 3 -0.80 -8.20 5.85
C THR A 3 -1.86 -7.10 5.99
N ASP A 4 -3.00 -7.28 5.31
CA ASP A 4 -4.15 -6.37 5.40
C ASP A 4 -4.94 -6.49 6.73
N GLY A 5 -4.57 -7.43 7.60
CA GLY A 5 -5.17 -7.58 8.92
C GLY A 5 -6.46 -8.38 8.96
N LEU A 6 -6.74 -9.20 7.94
CA LEU A 6 -7.84 -10.17 8.00
C LEU A 6 -7.67 -11.12 9.19
N ALA A 7 -8.77 -11.40 9.90
CA ALA A 7 -8.79 -12.23 11.11
C ALA A 7 -8.16 -13.63 10.87
N GLY A 8 -8.43 -14.22 9.70
CA GLY A 8 -7.84 -15.50 9.31
C GLY A 8 -6.31 -15.46 9.24
N TYR A 9 -5.71 -14.37 8.75
CA TYR A 9 -4.26 -14.22 8.75
C TYR A 9 -3.71 -14.02 10.15
N ILE A 10 -4.38 -13.23 10.99
CA ILE A 10 -3.93 -12.99 12.37
C ILE A 10 -3.85 -14.31 13.13
N GLY A 11 -4.92 -15.12 13.09
CA GLY A 11 -4.97 -16.42 13.76
C GLY A 11 -3.94 -17.40 13.19
N ALA A 12 -3.84 -17.50 11.87
CA ALA A 12 -2.89 -18.41 11.23
C ALA A 12 -1.43 -18.04 11.51
N ILE A 13 -1.07 -16.75 11.49
CA ILE A 13 0.30 -16.30 11.77
C ILE A 13 0.68 -16.62 13.21
N VAL A 14 -0.20 -16.35 14.18
CA VAL A 14 0.07 -16.67 15.58
C VAL A 14 0.25 -18.19 15.77
N LYS A 15 -0.56 -19.00 15.08
CA LYS A 15 -0.50 -20.47 15.19
C LYS A 15 0.73 -21.08 14.52
N VAL A 16 1.11 -20.62 13.32
CA VAL A 16 2.17 -21.23 12.51
C VAL A 16 3.54 -20.59 12.77
N PHE A 17 3.56 -19.28 13.04
CA PHE A 17 4.77 -18.50 13.25
C PHE A 17 4.71 -17.82 14.61
N CYS A 18 4.77 -18.60 15.69
CA CYS A 18 4.62 -18.13 17.07
C CYS A 18 5.62 -17.04 17.48
N LEU A 19 6.80 -16.98 16.85
CA LEU A 19 7.81 -15.94 17.08
C LEU A 19 7.63 -14.69 16.19
N SER A 20 6.71 -14.73 15.22
CA SER A 20 6.48 -13.62 14.30
C SER A 20 5.42 -12.67 14.82
N ARG A 21 5.79 -11.38 14.94
CA ARG A 21 4.80 -10.32 15.14
C ARG A 21 4.04 -10.06 13.83
N HIS A 22 2.72 -10.08 13.91
CA HIS A 22 1.86 -9.59 12.84
C HIS A 22 1.83 -8.06 12.86
N LEU A 23 2.08 -7.46 11.69
CA LEU A 23 2.14 -6.02 11.50
C LEU A 23 1.09 -5.58 10.46
N GLY A 24 0.54 -4.39 10.66
CA GLY A 24 -0.36 -3.77 9.71
C GLY A 24 0.38 -3.35 8.44
N CYS A 25 -0.12 -3.72 7.27
CA CYS A 25 0.43 -3.25 6.01
C CYS A 25 -0.01 -1.81 5.73
N LEU A 26 0.95 -0.87 5.71
CA LEU A 26 0.68 0.55 5.46
C LEU A 26 0.05 0.81 4.08
N PHE A 27 0.44 0.02 3.07
CA PHE A 27 -0.19 0.07 1.74
C PHE A 27 -1.68 -0.25 1.82
N HIS A 28 -2.05 -1.37 2.46
CA HIS A 28 -3.45 -1.77 2.60
C HIS A 28 -4.25 -0.78 3.44
N HIS A 29 -3.63 -0.19 4.48
CA HIS A 29 -4.25 0.89 5.23
C HIS A 29 -4.58 2.10 4.34
N GLN A 30 -3.64 2.58 3.52
CA GLN A 30 -3.89 3.69 2.58
C GLN A 30 -4.90 3.37 1.47
N GLN A 31 -4.93 2.12 0.99
CA GLN A 31 -5.98 1.65 0.08
C GLN A 31 -7.34 1.59 0.78
N GLY A 32 -7.36 1.16 2.05
CA GLY A 32 -8.54 1.17 2.92
C GLY A 32 -9.15 2.56 3.05
N VAL A 33 -8.34 3.60 3.27
CA VAL A 33 -8.79 5.00 3.27
C VAL A 33 -9.49 5.36 1.96
N SER A 34 -8.87 5.05 0.81
CA SER A 34 -9.44 5.38 -0.50
C SER A 34 -10.77 4.65 -0.76
N ARG A 35 -10.86 3.38 -0.34
CA ARG A 35 -12.10 2.60 -0.43
C ARG A 35 -13.20 3.15 0.48
N TYR A 36 -12.84 3.53 1.71
CA TYR A 36 -13.79 4.07 2.67
C TYR A 36 -14.40 5.37 2.15
N VAL A 37 -13.58 6.32 1.68
CA VAL A 37 -14.06 7.61 1.15
C VAL A 37 -15.07 7.37 0.03
N ARG A 38 -14.74 6.49 -0.93
CA ARG A 38 -15.67 6.17 -2.03
C ARG A 38 -16.97 5.54 -1.56
N LYS A 39 -16.92 4.66 -0.56
CA LYS A 39 -18.09 3.88 -0.11
C LYS A 39 -19.00 4.65 0.84
N TYR A 40 -18.42 5.43 1.74
CA TYR A 40 -19.14 6.01 2.88
C TYR A 40 -19.24 7.54 2.83
N LEU A 41 -18.39 8.20 2.05
CA LEU A 41 -18.35 9.67 1.96
C LEU A 41 -18.83 10.20 0.60
N GLY A 42 -19.63 9.41 -0.13
CA GLY A 42 -20.17 9.80 -1.43
C GLY A 42 -21.11 11.01 -1.39
N GLY A 43 -21.65 11.34 -0.20
CA GLY A 43 -22.47 12.53 0.02
C GLY A 43 -21.71 13.82 0.31
N LEU A 44 -20.39 13.77 0.55
CA LEU A 44 -19.58 14.99 0.73
C LEU A 44 -19.31 15.66 -0.61
N LYS A 45 -19.17 16.99 -0.59
CA LYS A 45 -18.68 17.73 -1.77
C LYS A 45 -17.27 17.26 -2.13
N GLN A 46 -16.95 17.20 -3.42
CA GLN A 46 -15.67 16.67 -3.91
C GLN A 46 -14.42 17.27 -3.23
N PRO A 47 -14.31 18.60 -3.01
CA PRO A 47 -13.15 19.18 -2.34
C PRO A 47 -12.98 18.68 -0.90
N GLU A 48 -14.08 18.54 -0.18
CA GLU A 48 -14.10 18.08 1.20
C GLU A 48 -13.77 16.58 1.30
N ALA A 49 -14.35 15.75 0.42
CA ALA A 49 -14.02 14.33 0.35
C ALA A 49 -12.52 14.09 0.08
N GLU A 50 -11.91 14.89 -0.79
CA GLU A 50 -10.47 14.82 -1.08
C GLU A 50 -9.61 15.34 0.09
N GLU A 51 -10.04 16.38 0.81
CA GLU A 51 -9.38 16.83 2.03
C GLU A 51 -9.36 15.72 3.10
N VAL A 52 -10.52 15.13 3.40
CA VAL A 52 -10.66 14.04 4.36
C VAL A 52 -9.76 12.86 3.98
N LYS A 53 -9.78 12.48 2.70
CA LYS A 53 -8.91 11.43 2.15
C LYS A 53 -7.43 11.76 2.34
N LYS A 54 -7.02 13.00 2.06
CA LYS A 54 -5.64 13.47 2.21
C LYS A 54 -5.21 13.39 3.67
N LYS A 55 -5.96 14.00 4.60
CA LYS A 55 -5.65 14.00 6.04
C LYS A 55 -5.55 12.57 6.60
N ARG A 56 -6.46 11.68 6.22
CA ARG A 56 -6.44 10.27 6.65
C ARG A 56 -5.24 9.50 6.10
N LYS A 57 -4.88 9.68 4.83
CA LYS A 57 -3.66 9.05 4.29
C LYS A 57 -2.40 9.56 4.97
N GLN A 58 -2.37 10.85 5.31
CA GLN A 58 -1.24 11.48 5.99
C GLN A 58 -0.99 10.90 7.37
N VAL A 59 -1.98 10.32 8.06
CA VAL A 59 -1.81 9.68 9.39
C VAL A 59 -0.59 8.77 9.41
N VAL A 60 -0.43 7.90 8.41
CA VAL A 60 0.67 6.92 8.33
C VAL A 60 1.82 7.35 7.40
N GLN A 61 1.78 8.56 6.85
CA GLN A 61 2.88 9.13 6.05
C GLN A 61 3.89 9.83 6.97
N THR A 62 4.50 9.05 7.84
CA THR A 62 5.57 9.45 8.76
C THR A 62 6.28 8.19 9.26
N LYS A 63 7.51 8.32 9.75
CA LYS A 63 8.20 7.24 10.48
C LYS A 63 8.03 7.35 12.00
N ASP A 64 7.49 8.47 12.48
CA ASP A 64 7.35 8.77 13.90
C ASP A 64 5.96 8.37 14.44
N PRO A 65 5.88 7.38 15.36
CA PRO A 65 4.64 6.98 16.02
C PRO A 65 3.93 8.12 16.75
N ARG A 66 4.66 9.07 17.33
CA ARG A 66 4.07 10.20 18.06
C ARG A 66 3.29 11.11 17.11
N THR A 67 3.84 11.35 15.92
CA THR A 67 3.16 12.10 14.86
C THR A 67 1.89 11.40 14.39
N VAL A 68 1.83 10.07 14.34
CA VAL A 68 0.60 9.32 14.00
C VAL A 68 -0.49 9.57 15.03
N ILE A 69 -0.17 9.41 16.32
CA ILE A 69 -1.10 9.63 17.43
C ILE A 69 -1.63 11.08 17.39
N ARG A 70 -0.74 12.06 17.21
CA ARG A 70 -1.12 13.47 17.10
C ARG A 70 -2.06 13.74 15.91
N ARG A 71 -1.79 13.13 14.75
CA ARG A 71 -2.64 13.27 13.55
C ARG A 71 -4.01 12.62 13.74
N LEU A 72 -4.09 11.47 14.44
CA LEU A 72 -5.36 10.83 14.78
C LEU A 72 -6.20 11.71 15.72
N LYS A 73 -5.61 12.23 16.80
CA LYS A 73 -6.31 13.15 17.72
C LYS A 73 -6.83 14.41 17.01
N ARG A 74 -6.04 14.97 16.09
CA ARG A 74 -6.49 16.10 15.26
C ARG A 74 -7.66 15.72 14.37
N LEU A 75 -7.65 14.54 13.76
CA LEU A 75 -8.76 14.05 12.96
C LEU A 75 -10.03 13.77 13.78
N GLU A 76 -9.91 13.36 15.05
CA GLU A 76 -11.05 13.24 15.96
C GLU A 76 -11.67 14.61 16.25
N ALA A 77 -10.84 15.63 16.50
CA ALA A 77 -11.32 17.00 16.68
C ALA A 77 -11.98 17.55 15.39
N ASP A 78 -11.37 17.31 14.23
CA ASP A 78 -11.94 17.70 12.94
C ASP A 78 -13.28 16.97 12.68
N GLU A 79 -13.37 15.66 12.96
CA GLU A 79 -14.61 14.89 12.85
C GLU A 79 -15.71 15.43 13.77
N ALA A 80 -15.38 15.78 15.02
CA ALA A 80 -16.34 16.37 15.95
C ALA A 80 -16.85 17.73 15.49
N LYS A 81 -16.02 18.51 14.79
CA LYS A 81 -16.36 19.84 14.28
C LYS A 81 -17.14 19.79 12.96
N HIS A 82 -16.75 18.92 12.05
CA HIS A 82 -17.22 18.92 10.66
C HIS A 82 -18.19 17.78 10.34
N HIS A 83 -18.33 16.79 11.23
CA HIS A 83 -19.23 15.64 11.06
C HIS A 83 -19.02 14.88 9.74
N TRP A 84 -17.76 14.63 9.38
CA TRP A 84 -17.42 13.97 8.11
C TRP A 84 -17.86 12.51 8.03
N GLY A 85 -18.30 11.88 9.13
CA GLY A 85 -18.74 10.49 9.12
C GLY A 85 -17.57 9.49 9.06
N ILE A 86 -16.42 9.87 9.63
CA ILE A 86 -15.22 9.03 9.71
C ILE A 86 -15.03 8.35 11.07
N GLY A 87 -15.95 8.54 12.03
CA GLY A 87 -15.87 7.94 13.38
C GLY A 87 -15.59 6.43 13.39
N SER A 88 -16.27 5.64 12.55
CA SER A 88 -16.04 4.18 12.48
C SER A 88 -14.62 3.82 12.01
N TRP A 89 -14.05 4.61 11.10
CA TRP A 89 -12.69 4.44 10.64
C TRP A 89 -11.67 4.84 11.70
N LEU A 90 -11.94 5.91 12.46
CA LEU A 90 -11.11 6.32 13.60
C LEU A 90 -11.05 5.22 14.65
N ALA A 91 -12.20 4.72 15.09
CA ALA A 91 -12.29 3.61 16.05
C ALA A 91 -11.52 2.37 15.57
N THR A 92 -11.71 2.00 14.30
CA THR A 92 -10.99 0.87 13.70
C THR A 92 -9.48 1.11 13.64
N THR A 93 -9.04 2.33 13.35
CA THR A 93 -7.62 2.67 13.25
C THR A 93 -6.95 2.67 14.61
N TRP A 94 -7.61 3.20 15.64
CA TRP A 94 -7.15 3.13 17.03
C TRP A 94 -7.02 1.69 17.52
N LYS A 95 -8.04 0.85 17.27
CA LYS A 95 -8.01 -0.57 17.64
C LYS A 95 -6.82 -1.33 17.05
N ASN A 96 -6.34 -0.93 15.88
CA ASN A 96 -5.23 -1.58 15.17
C ASN A 96 -3.88 -0.87 15.34
N LEU A 97 -3.79 0.11 16.26
CA LEU A 97 -2.61 0.95 16.39
C LEU A 97 -1.37 0.16 16.85
N ASP A 98 -1.56 -0.85 17.70
CA ASP A 98 -0.56 -1.81 18.17
C ASP A 98 0.17 -2.55 17.03
N ARG A 99 -0.49 -2.75 15.90
CA ARG A 99 0.05 -3.39 14.69
C ARG A 99 0.54 -2.38 13.66
N LEU A 100 -0.04 -1.18 13.64
CA LEU A 100 0.32 -0.12 12.69
C LEU A 100 1.61 0.61 13.11
N LEU A 101 1.78 0.95 14.39
CA LEU A 101 2.95 1.72 14.84
C LEU A 101 4.28 1.02 14.61
N PRO A 102 4.45 -0.27 14.94
CA PRO A 102 5.72 -0.95 14.68
C PRO A 102 5.98 -1.14 13.17
N ALA A 103 4.95 -1.04 12.32
CA ALA A 103 5.13 -1.05 10.88
C ALA A 103 5.74 0.25 10.33
N LEU A 104 5.75 1.32 11.12
CA LEU A 104 6.31 2.63 10.78
C LEU A 104 7.77 2.77 11.25
N SER A 105 8.02 2.39 12.51
CA SER A 105 9.33 2.50 13.14
C SER A 105 10.15 1.24 12.91
N GLY A 106 11.25 1.33 12.15
CA GLY A 106 12.18 0.21 11.95
C GLY A 106 11.84 -0.73 10.79
N ASN A 107 10.88 -0.35 9.94
CA ASN A 107 10.52 -1.16 8.79
C ASN A 107 11.57 -1.05 7.66
N LYS A 108 12.34 -2.11 7.45
CA LYS A 108 13.26 -2.26 6.30
C LYS A 108 12.51 -2.50 4.99
N TYR A 109 11.23 -2.88 5.04
CA TYR A 109 10.41 -3.12 3.86
C TYR A 109 9.86 -1.81 3.31
N ALA A 110 9.72 -1.76 1.98
CA ALA A 110 9.30 -0.57 1.26
C ALA A 110 7.94 -0.06 1.78
N THR A 111 7.96 1.10 2.43
CA THR A 111 6.78 1.91 2.74
C THR A 111 6.14 2.47 1.46
N THR A 112 6.86 2.42 0.34
CA THR A 112 6.40 2.98 -0.92
C THR A 112 5.35 2.09 -1.57
N THR A 113 4.20 2.69 -1.83
CA THR A 113 3.07 2.12 -2.57
C THR A 113 3.43 1.65 -3.98
N ASN A 114 4.62 1.99 -4.49
CA ASN A 114 4.94 1.93 -5.91
C ASN A 114 5.22 0.51 -6.40
N LYS A 115 5.96 -0.32 -5.66
CA LYS A 115 6.29 -1.70 -6.10
C LYS A 115 5.08 -2.64 -5.98
N ILE A 116 4.50 -2.74 -4.78
CA ILE A 116 3.29 -3.55 -4.53
C ILE A 116 2.11 -3.04 -5.35
N GLY A 117 1.93 -1.72 -5.43
CA GLY A 117 0.88 -1.13 -6.26
C GLY A 117 1.06 -1.41 -7.75
N ARG A 118 2.30 -1.41 -8.27
CA ARG A 118 2.60 -1.80 -9.65
C ARG A 118 2.25 -3.26 -9.90
N PHE A 119 2.68 -4.17 -9.02
CA PHE A 119 2.32 -5.59 -9.09
C PHE A 119 0.79 -5.78 -9.20
N PHE A 120 0.02 -5.20 -8.27
CA PHE A 120 -1.43 -5.34 -8.28
C PHE A 120 -2.09 -4.67 -9.48
N ARG A 121 -1.57 -3.55 -10.00
CA ARG A 121 -2.09 -2.92 -11.22
C ARG A 121 -1.84 -3.80 -12.44
N THR A 122 -0.62 -4.34 -12.59
CA THR A 122 -0.28 -5.24 -13.69
C THR A 122 -1.12 -6.52 -13.62
N PHE A 123 -1.29 -7.08 -12.42
CA PHE A 123 -2.15 -8.24 -12.19
C PHE A 123 -3.60 -7.97 -12.58
N LYS A 124 -4.18 -6.85 -12.13
CA LYS A 124 -5.56 -6.47 -12.49
C LYS A 124 -5.74 -6.29 -14.00
N ARG A 125 -4.76 -5.71 -14.69
CA ARG A 125 -4.79 -5.58 -16.16
C ARG A 125 -4.76 -6.96 -16.83
N PHE A 126 -3.81 -7.81 -16.46
CA PHE A 126 -3.72 -9.19 -16.93
C PHE A 126 -5.03 -9.95 -16.73
N TYR A 127 -5.61 -9.82 -15.52
CA TYR A 127 -6.85 -10.46 -15.14
C TYR A 127 -8.03 -10.00 -16.00
N LYS A 128 -8.20 -8.67 -16.18
CA LYS A 128 -9.27 -8.11 -17.01
C LYS A 128 -9.20 -8.60 -18.46
N THR A 129 -8.00 -8.70 -19.02
CA THR A 129 -7.79 -9.17 -20.40
C THR A 129 -8.09 -10.66 -20.59
N ARG A 130 -8.00 -11.49 -19.55
CA ARG A 130 -8.16 -12.95 -19.64
C ARG A 130 -9.55 -13.47 -19.25
N GLY A 131 -10.55 -12.59 -19.18
CA GLY A 131 -11.96 -12.97 -18.98
C GLY A 131 -12.30 -13.48 -17.58
N GLY A 132 -11.45 -13.25 -16.59
CA GLY A 132 -11.69 -13.67 -15.22
C GLY A 132 -11.37 -15.14 -14.95
N PHE A 133 -12.01 -15.69 -13.92
CA PHE A 133 -11.73 -16.99 -13.31
C PHE A 133 -13.01 -17.83 -13.37
N HIS A 134 -12.95 -19.00 -14.01
CA HIS A 134 -14.12 -19.87 -14.21
C HIS A 134 -14.09 -21.13 -13.35
N SER A 135 -12.93 -21.42 -12.73
CA SER A 135 -12.74 -22.52 -11.78
C SER A 135 -11.43 -22.34 -11.03
N VAL A 136 -11.34 -22.83 -9.80
CA VAL A 136 -10.13 -22.78 -8.97
C VAL A 136 -8.88 -23.29 -9.70
N LEU A 137 -9.03 -24.33 -10.54
CA LEU A 137 -7.92 -24.86 -11.34
C LEU A 137 -7.44 -23.87 -12.40
N SER A 138 -8.37 -23.24 -13.13
CA SER A 138 -8.05 -22.20 -14.11
C SER A 138 -7.39 -20.99 -13.44
N ASP A 139 -7.78 -20.69 -12.21
CA ASP A 139 -7.29 -19.55 -11.44
C ASP A 139 -5.86 -19.74 -11.02
N LYS A 140 -5.55 -20.93 -10.49
CA LYS A 140 -4.18 -21.34 -10.15
C LYS A 140 -3.26 -21.27 -11.37
N ARG A 141 -3.69 -21.81 -12.52
CA ARG A 141 -2.89 -21.78 -13.77
C ARG A 141 -2.63 -20.36 -14.25
N LYS A 142 -3.67 -19.52 -14.30
CA LYS A 142 -3.57 -18.11 -14.71
C LYS A 142 -2.71 -17.29 -13.74
N LEU A 143 -2.79 -17.56 -12.43
CA LEU A 143 -1.95 -16.92 -11.42
C LEU A 143 -0.47 -17.30 -11.59
N ILE A 144 -0.16 -18.60 -11.77
CA ILE A 144 1.20 -19.08 -12.02
C ILE A 144 1.75 -18.43 -13.29
N LEU A 145 0.99 -18.45 -14.38
CA LEU A 145 1.40 -17.81 -15.65
C LEU A 145 1.71 -16.33 -15.45
N PHE A 146 0.83 -15.60 -14.76
CA PHE A 146 1.08 -14.20 -14.43
C PHE A 146 2.38 -14.01 -13.64
N LEU A 147 2.61 -14.81 -12.60
CA LEU A 147 3.80 -14.70 -11.76
C LEU A 147 5.09 -14.93 -12.58
N VAL A 148 5.12 -15.97 -13.40
CA VAL A 148 6.28 -16.28 -14.27
C VAL A 148 6.54 -15.12 -15.23
N VAL A 149 5.52 -14.67 -15.97
CA VAL A 149 5.65 -13.57 -16.94
C VAL A 149 6.05 -12.26 -16.23
N TYR A 150 5.44 -11.96 -15.09
CA TYR A 150 5.74 -10.75 -14.33
C TYR A 150 7.19 -10.76 -13.85
N LEU A 151 7.67 -11.85 -13.27
CA LEU A 151 9.05 -11.97 -12.79
C LEU A 151 10.07 -11.83 -13.93
N LEU A 152 9.84 -12.51 -15.05
CA LEU A 152 10.71 -12.40 -16.23
C LEU A 152 10.73 -10.98 -16.82
N THR A 153 9.57 -10.30 -16.82
CA THR A 153 9.51 -8.91 -17.32
C THR A 153 10.21 -7.95 -16.35
N GLN A 154 10.09 -8.16 -15.04
CA GLN A 154 10.79 -7.35 -14.05
C GLN A 154 12.32 -7.56 -14.12
N SER A 155 12.80 -8.81 -14.31
CA SER A 155 14.24 -9.09 -14.40
C SER A 155 14.87 -8.46 -15.63
N GLN A 156 14.21 -8.51 -16.80
CA GLN A 156 14.68 -7.85 -18.02
C GLN A 156 14.72 -6.32 -17.87
N SER A 157 13.69 -5.72 -17.26
CA SER A 157 13.67 -4.27 -17.02
C SER A 157 14.76 -3.81 -16.04
N PHE A 158 15.14 -4.67 -15.09
CA PHE A 158 16.23 -4.41 -14.16
C PHE A 158 17.59 -4.54 -14.85
N GLN A 159 17.77 -5.54 -15.71
CA GLN A 159 18.99 -5.69 -16.53
C GLN A 159 19.18 -4.50 -17.49
N ALA A 160 18.13 -4.09 -18.22
CA ALA A 160 18.18 -2.94 -19.11
C ALA A 160 18.46 -1.62 -18.38
N ALA A 161 17.87 -1.41 -17.20
CA ALA A 161 18.13 -0.23 -16.38
C ALA A 161 19.58 -0.19 -15.85
N ASN A 162 20.15 -1.34 -15.46
CA ASN A 162 21.54 -1.42 -15.02
C ASN A 162 22.54 -1.27 -16.19
N MET A 163 22.22 -1.80 -17.38
CA MET A 163 23.04 -1.60 -18.57
C MET A 163 23.10 -0.12 -18.98
N ASN A 164 21.99 0.61 -18.88
CA ASN A 164 21.95 2.05 -19.18
C ASN A 164 22.65 2.92 -18.11
N ALA A 165 22.81 2.43 -16.87
CA ALA A 165 23.53 3.15 -15.81
C ALA A 165 25.07 3.04 -15.95
N HIS A 166 25.57 2.11 -16.78
CA HIS A 166 26.99 1.94 -17.07
C HIS A 166 27.45 2.69 -18.34
N PHE A 167 26.55 3.36 -19.04
CA PHE A 167 26.88 4.29 -20.12
C PHE A 167 26.66 5.74 -19.65
N GLU A 168 27.58 6.25 -18.81
CA GLU A 168 27.89 7.68 -18.83
C GLU A 168 28.54 7.95 -20.20
N PRO A 169 27.97 8.81 -21.07
CA PRO A 169 28.67 9.20 -22.29
C PRO A 169 29.92 9.95 -21.84
N ALA A 170 31.09 9.39 -22.14
CA ALA A 170 32.35 10.09 -21.99
C ALA A 170 32.20 11.48 -22.63
N ARG A 171 32.27 12.53 -21.81
CA ARG A 171 32.37 13.90 -22.29
C ARG A 171 33.65 13.97 -23.11
N ILE A 172 33.52 13.91 -24.43
CA ILE A 172 34.58 14.34 -25.34
C ILE A 172 34.69 15.84 -25.14
N VAL A 173 35.63 16.23 -24.28
CA VAL A 173 36.08 17.62 -24.19
C VAL A 173 36.98 17.84 -25.40
N HIS A 174 36.44 18.47 -26.44
CA HIS A 174 37.28 19.05 -27.48
C HIS A 174 38.07 20.21 -26.85
N PHE A 175 39.36 19.98 -26.63
CA PHE A 175 40.38 21.01 -26.46
C PHE A 175 41.16 21.13 -27.77
N PHE A 176 41.64 22.35 -28.04
CA PHE A 176 42.45 22.84 -29.17
C PHE A 176 41.65 23.20 -30.44
N SER A 177 41.76 24.40 -31.00
CA SER A 177 42.35 25.70 -30.62
C SER A 177 41.67 26.74 -31.51
#